data_AF-A0A087SDB6-F1
#
_entry.id   AF-A0A087SDB6-F1
#
_cell.length_a   1.000
_cell.length_b   1.000
_cell.length_c   1.000
_cell.angle_alpha   90.00
_cell.angle_beta   90.00
_cell.angle_gamma   90.00
#
_symmetry.space_group_name_H-M   'P 1'
#
loop_
_entity.id
_entity.type
_entity.pdbx_description
1 polymer ?
#
loop_
_entity_poly.entity_id
_entity_poly.type
_entity_poly.pdbx_seq_one_letter_code
_entity_poly.pdbx_strand_id
1 'polypeptide(L)'
;MAAAVGVSMLPGSPGPMDELGHGSHVAGIVGAAGSNALLVSGVVWGNVDLLACRFIDGDGLGRTSAAVDCVNYCLAQGARVIQASWGGAAAPNAAMQAAMEAAEAADALIVVSAGNDDRDLDAEPQYPASYAAERANVLAVAAVGRAGALSSFSNRGAGTVALAAPGEAILSTLPGNATGRLLLESAEPTAQLRGKVGAGLLRLDRVVAAAAALAAAPTTAP
;
A
#
# COMPACT_ATOMS: atom_id res chain seq x y z
N MET A 1 13.87 5.09 -15.22
CA MET A 1 13.42 4.92 -13.82
C MET A 1 13.59 6.26 -13.13
N ALA A 2 12.54 6.83 -12.56
CA ALA A 2 12.74 7.83 -11.50
C ALA A 2 13.47 7.11 -10.36
N ALA A 3 14.62 7.63 -9.94
CA ALA A 3 15.30 7.12 -8.75
C ALA A 3 14.38 7.41 -7.57
N ALA A 4 13.79 6.38 -6.96
CA ALA A 4 13.06 6.56 -5.72
C ALA A 4 14.04 7.04 -4.65
N VAL A 5 13.94 8.31 -4.26
CA VAL A 5 14.57 8.78 -3.02
C VAL A 5 13.80 8.10 -1.88
N GLY A 6 14.52 7.52 -0.93
CA GLY A 6 13.86 6.79 0.13
C GLY A 6 14.81 6.23 1.17
N VAL A 7 14.21 5.70 2.22
CA VAL A 7 14.91 5.16 3.40
C VAL A 7 14.39 3.77 3.74
N SER A 8 15.18 3.04 4.51
CA SER A 8 14.76 1.80 5.14
C SER A 8 14.81 1.95 6.65
N MET A 9 13.73 1.57 7.30
CA MET A 9 13.62 1.49 8.77
C MET A 9 14.08 0.12 9.29
N LEU A 10 14.53 -0.77 8.39
CA LEU A 10 15.08 -2.07 8.77
C LEU A 10 16.53 -1.89 9.27
N PRO A 11 16.90 -2.49 10.43
CA PRO A 11 18.25 -2.41 10.96
C PRO A 11 19.30 -2.90 9.96
N GLY A 12 20.33 -2.09 9.72
CA GLY A 12 21.45 -2.45 8.83
C GLY A 12 21.12 -2.44 7.33
N SER A 13 19.92 -2.03 6.95
CA SER A 13 19.52 -1.97 5.54
C SER A 13 20.14 -0.75 4.85
N PRO A 14 20.76 -0.92 3.66
CA PRO A 14 21.45 0.18 2.97
C PRO A 14 20.50 1.15 2.27
N GLY A 15 19.19 0.87 2.22
CA GLY A 15 18.22 1.72 1.54
C GLY A 15 16.88 1.02 1.24
N PRO A 16 15.97 1.71 0.54
CA PRO A 16 14.58 1.28 0.35
C PRO A 16 14.41 0.21 -0.73
N MET A 17 15.49 -0.43 -1.19
CA MET A 17 15.42 -1.40 -2.28
C MET A 17 14.46 -2.54 -1.91
N ASP A 18 13.53 -2.84 -2.81
CA ASP A 18 12.51 -3.86 -2.60
C ASP A 18 13.05 -5.25 -2.92
N GLU A 19 12.97 -6.15 -1.95
CA GLU A 19 13.45 -7.53 -2.05
C GLU A 19 12.31 -8.54 -2.27
N LEU A 20 11.06 -8.11 -2.10
CA LEU A 20 9.87 -8.96 -2.12
C LEU A 20 9.01 -8.73 -3.36
N GLY A 21 9.02 -7.50 -3.87
CA GLY A 21 8.34 -7.06 -5.08
C GLY A 21 6.99 -6.38 -4.85
N HIS A 22 6.43 -6.44 -3.64
CA HIS A 22 5.14 -5.82 -3.35
C HIS A 22 5.19 -4.29 -3.38
N GLY A 23 6.22 -3.68 -2.80
CA GLY A 23 6.40 -2.22 -2.84
C GLY A 23 6.57 -1.71 -4.26
N SER A 24 7.35 -2.42 -5.09
CA SER A 24 7.53 -2.12 -6.51
C SER A 24 6.24 -2.28 -7.32
N HIS A 25 5.42 -3.29 -6.99
CA HIS A 25 4.14 -3.52 -7.64
C HIS A 25 3.14 -2.40 -7.35
N VAL A 26 3.03 -1.99 -6.09
CA VAL A 26 2.22 -0.86 -5.66
C VAL A 26 2.71 0.45 -6.30
N ALA A 27 4.02 0.72 -6.25
CA ALA A 27 4.62 1.91 -6.85
C ALA A 27 4.36 2.01 -8.36
N GLY A 28 4.41 0.88 -9.07
CA GLY A 28 4.11 0.82 -10.50
C GLY A 28 2.67 1.17 -10.85
N ILE A 29 1.69 0.74 -10.05
CA ILE A 29 0.28 1.07 -10.27
C ILE A 29 0.07 2.59 -10.11
N VAL A 30 0.76 3.22 -9.15
CA VAL A 30 0.69 4.68 -8.98
C VAL A 30 1.37 5.39 -10.15
N GLY A 31 2.65 5.09 -10.41
CA GLY A 31 3.53 5.98 -11.15
C GLY A 31 4.47 5.33 -12.16
N ALA A 32 4.22 4.09 -12.61
CA ALA A 32 5.01 3.55 -13.72
C ALA A 32 4.97 4.50 -14.93
N ALA A 33 6.13 4.78 -15.52
CA ALA A 33 6.21 5.66 -16.67
C ALA A 33 5.43 5.08 -17.85
N GLY A 34 4.53 5.88 -18.43
CA GLY A 34 3.82 5.53 -19.66
C GLY A 34 4.46 6.13 -20.92
N SER A 35 3.82 5.91 -22.08
CA SER A 35 4.29 6.32 -23.42
C SER A 35 5.75 5.96 -23.74
N ASN A 36 6.27 4.88 -23.16
CA ASN A 36 7.64 4.40 -23.35
C ASN A 36 7.70 3.01 -24.00
N ALA A 37 6.58 2.54 -24.57
CA ALA A 37 6.42 1.20 -25.16
C ALA A 37 6.73 0.03 -24.22
N LEU A 38 6.74 0.25 -22.90
CA LEU A 38 6.81 -0.81 -21.89
C LEU A 38 5.41 -1.30 -21.50
N LEU A 39 5.37 -2.41 -20.76
CA LEU A 39 4.16 -3.21 -20.56
C LEU A 39 3.06 -2.54 -19.72
N VAL A 40 3.40 -1.61 -18.83
CA VAL A 40 2.46 -1.00 -17.88
C VAL A 40 2.67 0.51 -17.77
N SER A 41 1.60 1.22 -17.42
CA SER A 41 1.60 2.63 -17.07
C SER A 41 0.91 2.79 -15.72
N GLY A 42 1.44 3.68 -14.87
CA GLY A 42 0.78 4.08 -13.64
C GLY A 42 -0.43 4.96 -13.93
N VAL A 43 -1.31 5.11 -12.95
CA VAL A 43 -2.53 5.92 -13.06
C VAL A 43 -2.18 7.41 -13.25
N VAL A 44 -1.16 7.93 -12.57
CA VAL A 44 -0.71 9.34 -12.65
C VAL A 44 0.62 9.52 -13.39
N TRP A 45 0.99 8.54 -14.21
CA TRP A 45 2.22 8.51 -15.01
C TRP A 45 2.64 9.89 -15.57
N GLY A 46 3.90 10.28 -15.30
CA GLY A 46 4.48 11.54 -15.77
C GLY A 46 4.22 12.77 -14.89
N ASN A 47 3.42 12.65 -13.82
CA ASN A 47 3.16 13.74 -12.88
C ASN A 47 3.06 13.23 -11.42
N VAL A 48 4.07 12.48 -10.97
CA VAL A 48 4.15 11.99 -9.59
C VAL A 48 5.60 11.80 -9.17
N ASP A 49 5.92 12.24 -7.95
CA ASP A 49 7.15 11.90 -7.25
C ASP A 49 6.85 10.82 -6.22
N LEU A 50 7.61 9.72 -6.27
CA LEU A 50 7.45 8.60 -5.35
C LEU A 50 8.53 8.63 -4.27
N LEU A 51 8.09 8.77 -3.03
CA LEU A 51 8.93 8.64 -1.84
C LEU A 51 8.80 7.22 -1.28
N ALA A 52 9.94 6.52 -1.17
CA ALA A 52 9.94 5.15 -0.64
C ALA A 52 10.35 5.13 0.84
N CYS A 53 9.54 4.46 1.67
CA CYS A 53 9.95 4.07 3.02
C CYS A 53 9.72 2.57 3.22
N ARG A 54 10.80 1.82 3.34
CA ARG A 54 10.76 0.37 3.53
C ARG A 54 10.80 0.05 5.03
N PHE A 55 9.81 -0.68 5.52
CA PHE A 55 9.83 -1.23 6.89
C PHE A 55 9.52 -2.74 6.95
N ILE A 56 9.30 -3.36 5.79
CA ILE A 56 9.06 -4.79 5.62
C ILE A 56 10.30 -5.43 4.98
N ASP A 57 10.80 -6.51 5.59
CA ASP A 57 11.98 -7.24 5.14
C ASP A 57 11.67 -8.23 4.00
N GLY A 58 12.71 -8.92 3.52
CA GLY A 58 12.58 -9.90 2.43
C GLY A 58 11.75 -11.14 2.79
N ASP A 59 11.48 -11.39 4.08
CA ASP A 59 10.63 -12.47 4.56
C ASP A 59 9.17 -12.01 4.77
N GLY A 60 8.88 -10.74 4.47
CA GLY A 60 7.55 -10.14 4.64
C GLY A 60 7.28 -9.63 6.07
N LEU A 61 8.30 -9.59 6.94
CA LEU A 61 8.14 -9.20 8.33
C LEU A 61 8.41 -7.70 8.51
N GLY A 62 7.56 -7.06 9.33
CA GLY A 62 7.69 -5.66 9.69
C GLY A 62 7.21 -5.38 11.10
N ARG A 63 7.64 -4.27 11.69
CA ARG A 63 7.24 -3.83 13.04
C ARG A 63 6.35 -2.61 12.94
N THR A 64 5.31 -2.54 13.77
CA THR A 64 4.45 -1.34 13.86
C THR A 64 5.24 -0.08 14.18
N SER A 65 6.29 -0.17 15.02
CA SER A 65 7.16 0.98 15.30
C SER A 65 7.83 1.52 14.03
N ALA A 66 8.34 0.63 13.17
CA ALA A 66 8.97 1.01 11.92
C ALA A 66 7.94 1.54 10.88
N ALA A 67 6.69 1.06 10.93
CA ALA A 67 5.60 1.63 10.16
C ALA A 67 5.27 3.07 10.61
N VAL A 68 5.22 3.32 11.93
CA VAL A 68 5.07 4.67 12.50
C VAL A 68 6.20 5.58 12.02
N ASP A 69 7.45 5.11 12.09
CA ASP A 69 8.61 5.86 11.62
C ASP A 69 8.50 6.19 10.12
N CYS A 70 7.97 5.25 9.31
CA CYS A 70 7.72 5.51 7.89
C CYS A 70 6.65 6.56 7.64
N VAL A 71 5.53 6.54 8.37
CA VAL A 71 4.50 7.59 8.27
C VAL A 71 5.12 8.95 8.60
N ASN A 72 5.83 9.05 9.72
CA ASN A 72 6.49 10.28 10.15
C ASN A 72 7.56 10.76 9.15
N TYR A 73 8.34 9.86 8.58
CA TYR A 73 9.29 10.18 7.52
C TYR A 73 8.59 10.75 6.29
N CYS A 74 7.53 10.12 5.82
CA CYS A 74 6.76 10.62 4.67
C CYS A 74 6.23 12.03 4.92
N LEU A 75 5.66 12.29 6.10
CA LEU A 75 5.21 13.63 6.49
C LEU A 75 6.36 14.65 6.52
N ALA A 76 7.50 14.28 7.12
CA ALA A 76 8.67 15.15 7.19
C ALA A 76 9.28 15.48 5.81
N GLN A 77 9.07 14.62 4.81
CA GLN A 77 9.46 14.87 3.43
C GLN A 77 8.37 15.61 2.62
N GLY A 78 7.26 15.99 3.23
CA GLY A 78 6.17 16.73 2.57
C GLY A 78 5.24 15.87 1.71
N ALA A 79 5.13 14.58 1.98
CA ALA A 79 4.21 13.71 1.27
C ALA A 79 2.75 14.11 1.57
N ARG A 80 2.00 14.46 0.51
CA ARG A 80 0.56 14.78 0.60
C ARG A 80 -0.34 13.54 0.65
N VAL A 81 0.16 12.42 0.10
CA VAL A 81 -0.54 11.14 0.09
C VAL A 81 0.43 10.05 0.55
N ILE A 82 0.03 9.30 1.58
CA ILE A 82 0.78 8.17 2.11
C ILE A 82 0.02 6.89 1.75
N GLN A 83 0.64 6.06 0.92
CA GLN A 83 0.09 4.77 0.54
C GLN A 83 0.56 3.72 1.58
N ALA A 84 -0.40 3.10 2.27
CA ALA A 84 -0.18 2.08 3.29
C ALA A 84 -0.87 0.75 2.91
N SER A 85 -0.23 -0.01 2.01
CA SER A 85 -0.64 -1.35 1.57
C SER A 85 -0.22 -2.45 2.55
N TRP A 86 -0.54 -2.29 3.83
CA TRP A 86 -0.20 -3.21 4.91
C TRP A 86 -1.23 -3.14 6.03
N GLY A 87 -1.36 -4.23 6.78
CA GLY A 87 -2.31 -4.32 7.88
C GLY A 87 -2.29 -5.69 8.55
N GLY A 88 -3.28 -5.92 9.41
CA GLY A 88 -3.48 -7.23 10.07
C GLY A 88 -3.37 -7.18 11.59
N ALA A 89 -3.17 -6.00 12.19
CA ALA A 89 -3.27 -5.86 13.64
C ALA A 89 -4.74 -5.87 14.07
N ALA A 90 -5.09 -6.70 15.05
CA ALA A 90 -6.47 -6.79 15.59
C ALA A 90 -6.80 -5.68 16.60
N ALA A 91 -5.80 -4.95 17.09
CA ALA A 91 -5.96 -3.92 18.12
C ALA A 91 -5.32 -2.60 17.68
N PRO A 92 -5.87 -1.45 18.11
CA PRO A 92 -5.30 -0.16 17.79
C PRO A 92 -3.96 0.03 18.51
N ASN A 93 -3.06 0.78 17.88
CA ASN A 93 -1.79 1.20 18.44
C ASN A 93 -1.77 2.73 18.66
N ALA A 94 -1.44 3.18 19.87
CA ALA A 94 -1.47 4.61 20.21
C ALA A 94 -0.47 5.44 19.40
N ALA A 95 0.73 4.90 19.12
CA ALA A 95 1.73 5.61 18.32
C ALA A 95 1.31 5.73 16.85
N MET A 96 0.66 4.70 16.30
CA MET A 96 0.08 4.78 14.95
C MET A 96 -1.04 5.81 14.87
N GLN A 97 -1.94 5.84 15.87
CA GLN A 97 -2.98 6.88 15.92
C GLN A 97 -2.39 8.29 15.94
N ALA A 98 -1.36 8.51 16.77
CA ALA A 98 -0.67 9.80 16.83
C ALA A 98 -0.02 10.17 15.49
N ALA A 99 0.56 9.20 14.76
CA ALA A 99 1.12 9.45 13.44
C ALA A 99 0.04 9.78 12.39
N MET A 100 -1.13 9.15 12.46
CA MET A 100 -2.26 9.46 11.57
C MET A 100 -2.90 10.82 11.88
N GLU A 101 -2.94 11.20 13.15
CA GLU A 101 -3.36 12.52 13.60
C GLU A 101 -2.38 13.60 13.15
N ALA A 102 -1.08 13.33 13.22
CA ALA A 102 -0.06 14.23 12.67
C ALA A 102 -0.20 14.39 11.14
N ALA A 103 -0.57 13.32 10.42
CA ALA A 103 -0.87 13.40 9.00
C ALA A 103 -2.10 14.28 8.71
N GLU A 104 -3.16 14.16 9.53
CA GLU A 104 -4.35 14.99 9.42
C GLU A 104 -4.02 16.47 9.60
N ALA A 105 -3.24 16.80 10.64
CA ALA A 105 -2.79 18.16 10.91
C ALA A 105 -1.87 18.73 9.81
N ALA A 106 -1.23 17.86 9.03
CA ALA A 106 -0.37 18.22 7.91
C ALA A 106 -1.11 18.25 6.55
N ASP A 107 -2.44 18.09 6.54
CA ASP A 107 -3.26 17.98 5.32
C ASP A 107 -2.80 16.84 4.39
N ALA A 108 -2.37 15.73 5.00
CA ALA A 108 -1.93 14.53 4.30
C ALA A 108 -2.97 13.42 4.39
N LEU A 109 -3.30 12.84 3.23
CA LEU A 109 -4.20 11.68 3.12
C LEU A 109 -3.41 10.38 3.31
N ILE A 110 -3.91 9.49 4.16
CA ILE A 110 -3.39 8.13 4.30
C ILE A 110 -4.36 7.17 3.64
N VAL A 111 -3.91 6.49 2.59
CA VAL A 111 -4.73 5.49 1.89
C VAL A 111 -4.30 4.10 2.31
N VAL A 112 -5.23 3.35 2.91
CA VAL A 112 -5.00 2.03 3.49
C VAL A 112 -5.81 0.97 2.76
N SER A 113 -5.31 -0.26 2.75
CA SER A 113 -6.07 -1.43 2.31
C SER A 113 -7.09 -1.82 3.36
N ALA A 114 -8.28 -2.22 2.93
CA ALA A 114 -9.24 -2.85 3.84
C ALA A 114 -8.69 -4.19 4.41
N GLY A 115 -7.85 -4.88 3.64
CA GLY A 115 -7.28 -6.20 3.97
C GLY A 115 -7.88 -7.32 3.12
N ASN A 116 -7.36 -8.54 3.27
CA ASN A 116 -7.63 -9.67 2.36
C ASN A 116 -8.13 -10.94 3.07
N ASP A 117 -8.99 -10.81 4.07
CA ASP A 117 -9.46 -11.92 4.91
C ASP A 117 -10.99 -12.14 4.83
N ASP A 118 -11.67 -11.58 3.82
CA ASP A 118 -13.14 -11.60 3.65
C ASP A 118 -13.92 -11.15 4.91
N ARG A 119 -13.31 -10.21 5.63
CA ARG A 119 -13.80 -9.75 6.92
C ARG A 119 -14.68 -8.51 6.80
N ASP A 120 -15.68 -8.41 7.66
CA ASP A 120 -16.41 -7.17 7.91
C ASP A 120 -15.72 -6.36 9.02
N LEU A 121 -15.08 -5.25 8.65
CA LEU A 121 -14.30 -4.38 9.54
C LEU A 121 -15.15 -3.63 10.56
N ASP A 122 -16.45 -3.50 10.33
CA ASP A 122 -17.37 -2.87 11.28
C ASP A 122 -17.67 -3.82 12.45
N ALA A 123 -17.58 -5.15 12.22
CA ALA A 123 -17.77 -6.18 13.24
C ALA A 123 -16.44 -6.69 13.82
N GLU A 124 -15.42 -6.83 12.97
CA GLU A 124 -14.09 -7.34 13.32
C GLU A 124 -13.03 -6.32 12.85
N PRO A 125 -12.61 -5.39 13.72
CA PRO A 125 -11.65 -4.37 13.32
C PRO A 125 -10.29 -4.92 12.89
N GLN A 126 -9.67 -4.26 11.93
CA GLN A 126 -8.29 -4.50 11.51
C GLN A 126 -7.58 -3.17 11.28
N TYR A 127 -6.40 -3.00 11.87
CA TYR A 127 -5.63 -1.78 11.80
C TYR A 127 -4.48 -1.92 10.77
N PRO A 128 -4.20 -0.84 10.00
CA PRO A 128 -4.72 0.52 10.16
C PRO A 128 -6.10 0.81 9.52
N ALA A 129 -6.69 -0.11 8.76
CA ALA A 129 -7.93 0.11 8.01
C ALA A 129 -9.08 0.69 8.84
N SER A 130 -9.31 0.13 10.03
CA SER A 130 -10.38 0.55 10.95
C SER A 130 -10.21 1.95 11.52
N TYR A 131 -9.06 2.61 11.37
CA TYR A 131 -8.95 4.03 11.71
C TYR A 131 -9.79 4.93 10.78
N ALA A 132 -10.14 4.45 9.58
CA ALA A 132 -11.00 5.19 8.66
C ALA A 132 -12.42 5.44 9.20
N ALA A 133 -12.90 4.62 10.15
CA ALA A 133 -14.19 4.83 10.80
C ALA A 133 -14.20 6.08 11.71
N GLU A 134 -13.03 6.54 12.14
CA GLU A 134 -12.89 7.62 13.13
C GLU A 134 -12.09 8.82 12.60
N ARG A 135 -11.38 8.68 11.47
CA ARG A 135 -10.46 9.69 10.95
C ARG A 135 -10.69 9.96 9.47
N ALA A 136 -11.06 11.20 9.15
CA ALA A 136 -11.42 11.62 7.79
C ALA A 136 -10.23 11.60 6.81
N ASN A 137 -8.99 11.74 7.31
CA ASN A 137 -7.78 11.67 6.49
C ASN A 137 -7.31 10.24 6.23
N VAL A 138 -7.99 9.21 6.74
CA VAL A 138 -7.70 7.80 6.47
C VAL A 138 -8.74 7.23 5.53
N LEU A 139 -8.29 6.83 4.33
CA LEU A 139 -9.15 6.27 3.29
C LEU A 139 -8.92 4.76 3.17
N ALA A 140 -9.83 3.97 3.73
CA ALA A 140 -9.82 2.51 3.56
C ALA A 140 -10.46 2.09 2.24
N VAL A 141 -9.75 1.26 1.48
CA VAL A 141 -10.11 0.85 0.12
C VAL A 141 -10.27 -0.66 0.04
N ALA A 142 -11.42 -1.12 -0.47
CA ALA A 142 -11.68 -2.52 -0.79
C ALA A 142 -11.20 -2.91 -2.20
N ALA A 143 -11.02 -4.21 -2.45
CA ALA A 143 -10.61 -4.75 -3.74
C ALA A 143 -11.81 -5.23 -4.54
N VAL A 144 -11.87 -4.81 -5.80
CA VAL A 144 -12.76 -5.40 -6.81
C VAL A 144 -11.98 -6.12 -7.90
N GLY A 145 -12.61 -7.13 -8.47
CA GLY A 145 -12.15 -7.83 -9.65
C GLY A 145 -12.53 -7.11 -10.95
N ARG A 146 -12.13 -7.70 -12.09
CA ARG A 146 -12.41 -7.14 -13.43
C ARG A 146 -13.89 -6.91 -13.71
N ALA A 147 -14.78 -7.68 -13.08
CA ALA A 147 -16.23 -7.55 -13.22
C ALA A 147 -16.82 -6.40 -12.38
N GLY A 148 -16.00 -5.68 -11.60
CA GLY A 148 -16.46 -4.66 -10.65
C GLY A 148 -17.10 -5.22 -9.39
N ALA A 149 -17.21 -6.55 -9.27
CA ALA A 149 -17.64 -7.21 -8.05
C ALA A 149 -16.51 -7.18 -7.01
N LEU A 150 -16.90 -7.08 -5.73
CA LEU A 150 -15.97 -7.22 -4.60
C LEU A 150 -15.22 -8.55 -4.74
N SER A 151 -13.90 -8.50 -4.67
CA SER A 151 -13.07 -9.70 -4.74
C SER A 151 -13.35 -10.58 -3.52
N SER A 152 -13.33 -11.91 -3.69
CA SER A 152 -13.73 -12.88 -2.66
C SER A 152 -12.87 -12.84 -1.40
N PHE A 153 -11.70 -12.20 -1.46
CA PHE A 153 -10.80 -12.02 -0.34
C PHE A 153 -10.96 -10.65 0.33
N SER A 154 -11.59 -9.67 -0.32
CA SER A 154 -11.56 -8.29 0.15
C SER A 154 -12.30 -8.17 1.47
N ASN A 155 -11.66 -7.52 2.43
CA ASN A 155 -12.39 -6.99 3.58
C ASN A 155 -13.38 -5.89 3.11
N ARG A 156 -14.42 -5.68 3.91
CA ARG A 156 -15.53 -4.73 3.68
C ARG A 156 -15.89 -4.04 5.00
N GLY A 157 -16.73 -3.02 4.94
CA GLY A 157 -17.30 -2.37 6.13
C GLY A 157 -18.07 -1.13 5.67
N ALA A 158 -19.36 -1.04 6.00
CA ALA A 158 -20.21 0.06 5.53
C ALA A 158 -19.87 1.39 6.22
N GLY A 159 -19.43 1.34 7.47
CA GLY A 159 -18.94 2.50 8.23
C GLY A 159 -17.43 2.72 8.09
N THR A 160 -16.67 1.68 7.78
CA THR A 160 -15.19 1.74 7.74
C THR A 160 -14.62 1.93 6.34
N VAL A 161 -15.16 1.26 5.31
CA VAL A 161 -14.58 1.23 3.95
C VAL A 161 -15.31 2.21 3.05
N ALA A 162 -14.58 3.20 2.55
CA ALA A 162 -15.17 4.30 1.80
C ALA A 162 -15.45 3.98 0.32
N LEU A 163 -14.59 3.19 -0.32
CA LEU A 163 -14.72 2.84 -1.73
C LEU A 163 -14.02 1.51 -2.05
N ALA A 164 -14.29 0.99 -3.24
CA ALA A 164 -13.54 -0.14 -3.79
C ALA A 164 -12.81 0.25 -5.09
N ALA A 165 -11.65 -0.37 -5.32
CA ALA A 165 -10.81 -0.14 -6.49
C ALA A 165 -10.29 -1.47 -7.06
N PRO A 166 -9.85 -1.51 -8.34
CA PRO A 166 -9.26 -2.72 -8.91
C PRO A 166 -8.06 -3.20 -8.09
N GLY A 167 -8.21 -4.39 -7.48
CA GLY A 167 -7.21 -4.97 -6.57
C GLY A 167 -6.90 -6.43 -6.82
N GLU A 168 -7.64 -7.08 -7.72
CA GLU A 168 -7.44 -8.49 -8.08
C GLU A 168 -6.74 -8.64 -9.43
N ALA A 169 -5.69 -9.46 -9.46
CA ALA A 169 -4.93 -9.81 -10.66
C ALA A 169 -4.38 -8.58 -11.45
N ILE A 170 -3.99 -7.53 -10.73
CA ILE A 170 -3.41 -6.31 -11.31
C ILE A 170 -1.99 -6.56 -11.81
N LEU A 171 -1.73 -6.22 -13.07
CA LEU A 171 -0.39 -6.26 -13.66
C LEU A 171 0.35 -4.97 -13.31
N SER A 172 1.57 -5.09 -12.77
CA SER A 172 2.41 -3.93 -12.44
C SER A 172 3.91 -4.29 -12.50
N THR A 173 4.78 -3.34 -12.17
CA THR A 173 6.23 -3.49 -12.11
C THR A 173 6.68 -4.37 -10.94
N LEU A 174 7.79 -5.07 -11.12
CA LEU A 174 8.49 -5.85 -10.10
C LEU A 174 9.99 -5.48 -10.12
N PRO A 175 10.76 -5.83 -9.07
CA PRO A 175 12.21 -5.64 -9.06
C PRO A 175 12.89 -6.34 -10.25
N GLY A 176 14.08 -5.86 -10.62
CA GLY A 176 14.88 -6.49 -11.69
C GLY A 176 14.32 -6.29 -13.11
N ASN A 177 13.63 -5.17 -13.36
CA ASN A 177 13.03 -4.83 -14.66
C ASN A 177 11.96 -5.85 -15.12
N ALA A 178 11.27 -6.47 -14.17
CA ALA A 178 10.19 -7.40 -14.43
C ALA A 178 8.82 -6.72 -14.32
N THR A 179 7.79 -7.37 -14.87
CA THR A 179 6.39 -7.05 -14.61
C THR A 179 5.65 -8.32 -14.24
N GLY A 180 4.66 -8.23 -13.35
CA GLY A 180 3.91 -9.40 -12.92
C GLY A 180 2.58 -9.08 -12.27
N ARG A 181 1.77 -10.12 -12.10
CA ARG A 181 0.54 -10.08 -11.31
C ARG A 181 0.83 -10.74 -9.97
N LEU A 182 0.40 -10.11 -8.89
CA LEU A 182 0.43 -10.73 -7.57
C LEU A 182 -0.96 -11.38 -7.32
N LEU A 183 -1.07 -12.72 -7.32
CA LEU A 183 -2.31 -13.47 -7.03
C LEU A 183 -2.33 -13.97 -5.57
N LEU A 184 -3.46 -13.90 -4.86
CA LEU A 184 -3.51 -14.22 -3.42
C LEU A 184 -3.20 -15.69 -3.12
N GLU A 185 -3.35 -16.57 -4.11
CA GLU A 185 -2.96 -17.98 -4.04
C GLU A 185 -1.55 -18.26 -4.59
N SER A 186 -0.84 -17.27 -5.11
CA SER A 186 0.55 -17.44 -5.52
C SER A 186 1.49 -16.84 -4.49
N ALA A 187 1.76 -17.61 -3.44
CA ALA A 187 3.12 -17.73 -2.91
C ALA A 187 4.02 -18.51 -3.91
N GLU A 188 3.84 -18.29 -5.21
CA GLU A 188 4.71 -18.78 -6.28
C GLU A 188 5.45 -17.56 -6.84
N PRO A 189 6.50 -17.09 -6.16
CA PRO A 189 7.49 -16.25 -6.80
C PRO A 189 8.02 -17.00 -8.01
N THR A 190 8.12 -16.30 -9.14
CA THR A 190 8.81 -16.75 -10.36
C THR A 190 10.14 -17.43 -10.00
N ALA A 191 10.14 -18.77 -9.94
CA ALA A 191 11.25 -19.74 -9.87
C ALA A 191 12.50 -19.47 -8.98
N GLN A 192 12.64 -18.33 -8.30
CA GLN A 192 13.86 -17.93 -7.60
C GLN A 192 13.75 -17.85 -6.07
N LEU A 193 12.55 -17.99 -5.49
CA LEU A 193 12.36 -17.88 -4.04
C LEU A 193 11.69 -19.15 -3.49
N ARG A 194 12.34 -20.29 -3.74
CA ARG A 194 11.99 -21.57 -3.11
C ARG A 194 12.56 -21.62 -1.70
N GLY A 195 11.71 -21.31 -0.73
CA GLY A 195 11.88 -21.75 0.64
C GLY A 195 11.79 -20.61 1.63
N LYS A 196 10.83 -20.77 2.55
CA LYS A 196 10.62 -20.00 3.80
C LYS A 196 9.63 -18.84 3.66
N VAL A 197 8.34 -19.15 3.73
CA VAL A 197 7.34 -18.22 4.26
C VAL A 197 6.82 -18.83 5.56
N GLY A 198 7.35 -18.33 6.67
CA GLY A 198 6.87 -18.67 8.02
C GLY A 198 5.63 -17.84 8.34
N ALA A 199 4.62 -18.48 8.91
CA ALA A 199 3.42 -17.81 9.40
C ALA A 199 3.78 -16.85 10.55
N GLY A 200 3.80 -15.56 10.28
CA GLY A 200 3.92 -14.54 11.31
C GLY A 200 3.89 -13.15 10.70
N LEU A 201 2.88 -12.35 11.08
CA LEU A 201 2.77 -10.91 10.83
C LEU A 201 2.93 -10.43 9.36
N LEU A 202 1.80 -9.98 8.78
CA LEU A 202 1.64 -9.16 7.56
C LEU A 202 1.39 -9.98 6.27
N ARG A 203 0.11 -10.04 5.89
CA ARG A 203 -0.32 -10.40 4.53
C ARG A 203 -0.24 -9.13 3.68
N LEU A 204 0.55 -9.17 2.61
CA LEU A 204 0.79 -8.03 1.72
C LEU A 204 -0.51 -7.62 1.01
N ASP A 205 -1.03 -6.45 1.35
CA ASP A 205 -2.31 -6.00 0.81
C ASP A 205 -2.15 -5.30 -0.54
N ARG A 206 -2.88 -5.71 -1.57
CA ARG A 206 -2.61 -5.33 -2.99
C ARG A 206 -3.59 -4.29 -3.53
N VAL A 207 -4.37 -3.68 -2.63
CA VAL A 207 -5.70 -3.13 -2.90
C VAL A 207 -5.69 -1.67 -3.39
N VAL A 208 -4.59 -0.93 -3.23
CA VAL A 208 -4.75 0.49 -2.87
C VAL A 208 -4.15 1.51 -3.85
N ALA A 209 -3.30 1.10 -4.78
CA ALA A 209 -2.52 2.09 -5.52
C ALA A 209 -3.35 2.99 -6.46
N ALA A 210 -4.52 2.54 -6.94
CA ALA A 210 -5.37 3.38 -7.80
C ALA A 210 -6.06 4.54 -7.04
N ALA A 211 -6.46 4.32 -5.77
CA ALA A 211 -7.12 5.35 -4.96
C ALA A 211 -6.13 6.43 -4.50
N ALA A 212 -4.90 6.03 -4.13
CA ALA A 212 -3.83 6.97 -3.81
C ALA A 212 -3.45 7.84 -5.02
N ALA A 213 -3.49 7.28 -6.23
CA ALA A 213 -3.23 8.02 -7.45
C ALA A 213 -4.35 9.03 -7.78
N LEU A 214 -5.62 8.70 -7.52
CA LEU A 214 -6.74 9.65 -7.70
C LEU A 214 -6.64 10.84 -6.73
N ALA A 215 -6.22 10.61 -5.49
CA ALA A 215 -6.02 11.67 -4.50
C ALA A 215 -4.78 12.56 -4.78
N ALA A 216 -3.80 12.04 -5.53
CA ALA A 216 -2.60 12.78 -5.91
C ALA A 216 -2.78 13.64 -7.18
N ALA A 217 -3.88 13.48 -7.93
CA ALA A 217 -4.16 14.31 -9.08
C ALA A 217 -4.43 15.76 -8.64
N PRO A 218 -3.85 16.78 -9.30
CA PRO A 218 -4.14 18.17 -8.96
C PRO A 218 -5.64 18.41 -9.13
N THR A 219 -6.26 18.99 -8.10
CA THR A 219 -7.61 19.52 -8.22
C THR A 219 -7.60 20.60 -9.28
N THR A 220 -8.09 20.28 -10.48
CA THR A 220 -8.50 21.32 -11.42
C THR A 220 -9.73 21.97 -10.80
N ALA A 221 -9.53 23.05 -10.03
CA ALA A 221 -10.61 23.94 -9.69
C ALA A 221 -11.22 24.50 -11.01
N PRO A 222 -12.55 24.66 -11.10
CA PRO A 222 -13.21 25.25 -12.26
C PRO A 222 -12.82 26.71 -12.49
#